data_AF-A0A518V9C0-F1
#
_entry.id   AF-A0A518V9C0-F1
#
_cell.length_a   1.000
_cell.length_b   1.000
_cell.length_c   1.000
_cell.angle_alpha   90.00
_cell.angle_beta   90.00
_cell.angle_gamma   90.00
#
_symmetry.space_group_name_H-M   'P 1'
#
loop_
_entity.id
_entity.type
_entity.pdbx_description
1 polymer ?
#
loop_
_entity_poly.entity_id
_entity_poly.type
_entity_poly.pdbx_seq_one_letter_code
_entity_poly.pdbx_strand_id
1 'polypeptide(L)'
;MGKQLNFKTVNGVQYRVVTDREAQVGDYVLYDVSLRSYIEEGKPYEVVRVDSCDDPQIIDEDGDEFDTAYSGAYELLEKIGSVLNDLVTHEGVTYRKVVRDAKPGDKFVVPNESAMDYTAGKIYEIIRLDRDGDPRFIDDIDDEYHVVSGSYTVLEPVTIDEELSVAQARVAELEAKKKELVEANRLKVGDYAKVVVPGEWCVPVGRIVEVIEDDETYMPFRTKKLNGDFTGWFRVHELVRATDEEVAEARCQLDRNKIKPGVTVRLVIEVGKYPKHGWGDASNGDIGKVRTVDGSSVRVDFPNQSDWKAHIDELTIATEEETRLLVGEYAKVVANGSDHSANNGDFVKIVRDDRSKLPFRCETVDGKVLRRPWFQASDLTRVSDEEVKWAGIGRKVGEFKAGDIVRLNRNTGGHLRQGDITVLDYVRGTSIGFGEGYVGETDWIEMVAPVESTVKLKAS
;
A
#
# COMPACT_ATOMS: atom_id res chain seq x y z
N MET A 1 16.44 -10.52 -12.22
CA MET A 1 17.61 -11.37 -11.91
C MET A 1 17.08 -12.72 -11.47
N GLY A 2 17.36 -13.78 -12.22
CA GLY A 2 16.82 -15.11 -11.92
C GLY A 2 17.35 -15.58 -10.57
N LYS A 3 16.45 -16.02 -9.67
CA LYS A 3 16.83 -16.80 -8.49
C LYS A 3 17.56 -18.04 -9.02
N GLN A 4 18.87 -18.07 -8.86
CA GLN A 4 19.67 -19.26 -9.09
C GLN A 4 19.18 -20.29 -8.09
N LEU A 5 18.61 -21.39 -8.59
CA LEU A 5 18.08 -22.47 -7.76
C LEU A 5 19.27 -23.22 -7.15
N ASN A 6 19.67 -22.84 -5.94
CA ASN A 6 20.79 -23.47 -5.21
C ASN A 6 20.31 -24.77 -4.55
N PHE A 7 20.38 -25.86 -5.30
CA PHE A 7 20.13 -27.22 -4.80
C PHE A 7 21.45 -27.98 -4.64
N LYS A 8 21.56 -28.75 -3.55
CA LYS A 8 22.72 -29.61 -3.24
C LYS A 8 22.24 -31.04 -3.04
N THR A 9 22.99 -32.00 -3.56
CA THR A 9 22.72 -33.43 -3.32
C THR A 9 23.82 -33.96 -2.41
N VAL A 10 23.44 -34.47 -1.24
CA VAL A 10 24.36 -35.05 -0.26
C VAL A 10 23.83 -36.43 0.12
N ASN A 11 24.64 -37.48 -0.04
CA ASN A 11 24.25 -38.88 0.23
C ASN A 11 22.91 -39.29 -0.40
N GLY A 12 22.63 -38.85 -1.63
CA GLY A 12 21.41 -39.20 -2.37
C GLY A 12 20.14 -38.44 -1.94
N VAL A 13 20.23 -37.54 -0.97
CA VAL A 13 19.13 -36.67 -0.54
C VAL A 13 19.30 -35.29 -1.16
N GLN A 14 18.20 -34.72 -1.67
CA GLN A 14 18.19 -33.38 -2.26
C GLN A 14 17.85 -32.35 -1.21
N TYR A 15 18.74 -31.37 -1.07
CA TYR A 15 18.60 -30.25 -0.16
C TYR A 15 18.56 -28.94 -0.95
N ARG A 16 17.79 -27.99 -0.43
CA ARG A 16 17.89 -26.58 -0.83
C ARG A 16 18.89 -25.92 0.10
N VAL A 17 19.87 -25.22 -0.46
CA VAL A 17 20.75 -24.36 0.34
C VAL A 17 19.92 -23.16 0.80
N VAL A 18 19.75 -23.05 2.12
CA VAL A 18 18.94 -22.01 2.75
C VAL A 18 19.83 -20.80 2.98
N THR A 19 19.49 -19.68 2.32
CA THR A 19 20.20 -18.40 2.48
C THR A 19 19.24 -17.23 2.76
N ASP A 20 17.93 -17.51 2.82
CA ASP A 20 16.87 -16.52 2.96
C ASP A 20 16.11 -16.60 4.29
N ARG A 21 16.54 -17.47 5.23
CA ARG A 21 16.06 -17.56 6.60
C ARG A 21 17.08 -18.23 7.52
N GLU A 22 16.90 -18.04 8.83
CA GLU A 22 17.66 -18.74 9.88
C GLU A 22 17.26 -20.22 10.00
N ALA A 23 18.06 -20.98 10.74
CA ALA A 23 17.87 -22.41 11.00
C ALA A 23 16.59 -22.69 11.80
N GLN A 24 15.94 -23.81 11.49
CA GLN A 24 14.77 -24.32 12.20
C GLN A 24 14.94 -25.80 12.50
N VAL A 25 14.22 -26.29 13.51
CA VAL A 25 14.20 -27.72 13.82
C VAL A 25 13.74 -28.52 12.60
N GLY A 26 14.52 -29.54 12.23
CA GLY A 26 14.32 -30.36 11.02
C GLY A 26 15.07 -29.87 9.77
N ASP A 27 15.74 -28.72 9.82
CA ASP A 27 16.77 -28.37 8.85
C ASP A 27 18.06 -29.19 9.09
N TYR A 28 19.04 -29.06 8.20
CA TYR A 28 20.31 -29.75 8.28
C TYR A 28 21.49 -28.79 8.20
N VAL A 29 22.52 -29.07 8.97
CA VAL A 29 23.81 -28.35 8.98
C VAL A 29 24.84 -29.20 8.26
N LEU A 30 25.61 -28.58 7.37
CA LEU A 30 26.68 -29.23 6.62
C LEU A 30 27.98 -28.45 6.75
N TYR A 31 29.02 -29.14 7.22
CA TYR A 31 30.38 -28.60 7.27
C TYR A 31 31.20 -29.07 6.07
N ASP A 32 31.94 -28.14 5.47
CA ASP A 32 32.84 -28.38 4.34
C ASP A 32 34.26 -28.77 4.77
N VAL A 33 34.50 -28.82 6.08
CA VAL A 33 35.75 -29.29 6.70
C VAL A 33 35.46 -30.07 7.97
N SER A 34 36.30 -31.07 8.27
CA SER A 34 36.23 -31.82 9.53
C SER A 34 36.73 -30.93 10.69
N LEU A 35 35.82 -30.32 11.42
CA LEU A 35 36.16 -29.37 12.48
C LEU A 35 36.65 -30.05 13.76
N ARG A 36 36.11 -31.23 14.06
CA ARG A 36 36.39 -32.03 15.27
C ARG A 36 36.26 -33.52 14.94
N SER A 37 36.77 -34.39 15.82
CA SER A 37 36.75 -35.84 15.61
C SER A 37 35.35 -36.48 15.57
N TYR A 38 34.33 -35.75 16.03
CA TYR A 38 32.93 -36.17 16.11
C TYR A 38 32.03 -35.42 15.13
N ILE A 39 32.59 -34.61 14.22
CA ILE A 39 31.86 -33.98 13.12
C ILE A 39 32.55 -34.36 11.81
N GLU A 40 31.85 -35.13 10.98
CA GLU A 40 32.34 -35.60 9.68
C GLU A 40 32.13 -34.56 8.58
N GLU A 41 33.20 -34.25 7.85
CA GLU A 41 33.14 -33.41 6.66
C GLU A 41 32.18 -33.98 5.61
N GLY A 42 31.30 -33.12 5.07
CA GLY A 42 30.36 -33.52 4.03
C GLY A 42 29.16 -34.34 4.52
N LYS A 43 29.03 -34.60 5.83
CA LYS A 43 27.84 -35.24 6.42
C LYS A 43 26.81 -34.18 6.86
N PRO A 44 25.53 -34.30 6.46
CA PRO A 44 24.48 -33.41 6.91
C PRO A 44 23.93 -33.86 8.27
N TYR A 45 23.91 -32.95 9.24
CA TYR A 45 23.42 -33.19 10.60
C TYR A 45 22.08 -32.51 10.82
N GLU A 46 21.09 -33.25 11.31
CA GLU A 46 19.75 -32.70 11.56
C GLU A 46 19.76 -31.76 12.77
N VAL A 47 19.15 -30.59 12.60
CA VAL A 47 18.92 -29.63 13.67
C VAL A 47 17.79 -30.16 14.56
N VAL A 48 18.16 -30.64 15.75
CA VAL A 48 17.21 -31.21 16.72
C VAL A 48 16.61 -30.16 17.64
N ARG A 49 17.30 -29.03 17.82
CA ARG A 49 16.84 -27.89 18.62
C ARG A 49 17.46 -26.61 18.06
N VAL A 50 16.81 -25.48 18.28
CA VAL A 50 17.40 -24.15 18.14
C VAL A 50 17.35 -23.51 19.52
N ASP A 51 18.46 -22.96 19.97
CA ASP A 51 18.55 -22.39 21.32
C ASP A 51 18.03 -20.95 21.39
N SER A 52 18.19 -20.28 22.54
CA SER A 52 17.72 -18.89 22.73
C SER A 52 18.54 -17.83 21.97
N CYS A 53 19.65 -18.23 21.34
CA CYS A 53 20.53 -17.39 20.54
C CYS A 53 20.30 -17.59 19.03
N ASP A 54 19.29 -18.38 18.64
CA ASP A 54 19.01 -18.82 17.27
C ASP A 54 20.09 -19.75 16.68
N ASP A 55 20.94 -20.35 17.52
CA ASP A 55 21.98 -21.27 17.09
C ASP A 55 21.43 -22.72 17.00
N PRO A 56 21.59 -23.40 15.86
CA PRO A 56 21.14 -24.77 15.71
C PRO A 56 21.95 -25.72 16.60
N GLN A 57 21.27 -26.72 17.15
CA GLN A 57 21.87 -27.82 17.91
C GLN A 57 21.67 -29.11 17.13
N ILE A 58 22.73 -29.90 17.01
CA ILE A 58 22.75 -31.17 16.26
C ILE A 58 23.16 -32.32 17.18
N ILE A 59 22.91 -33.56 16.75
CA ILE A 59 23.47 -34.75 17.41
C ILE A 59 24.70 -35.19 16.63
N ASP A 60 25.84 -35.31 17.31
CA ASP A 60 27.11 -35.65 16.69
C ASP A 60 27.34 -37.18 16.57
N GLU A 61 28.54 -37.60 16.15
CA GLU A 61 28.87 -39.03 16.00
C GLU A 61 28.94 -39.80 17.34
N ASP A 62 29.18 -39.11 18.45
CA ASP A 62 29.22 -39.71 19.79
C ASP A 62 27.80 -39.82 20.39
N GLY A 63 26.81 -39.19 19.74
CA GLY A 63 25.40 -39.26 20.07
C GLY A 63 24.96 -38.26 21.13
N ASP A 64 25.81 -37.29 21.48
CA ASP A 64 25.47 -36.16 22.32
C ASP A 64 25.14 -34.90 21.52
N GLU A 65 24.61 -33.91 22.23
CA GLU A 65 24.19 -32.65 21.64
C GLU A 65 25.39 -31.73 21.42
N PHE A 66 25.57 -31.32 20.18
CA PHE A 66 26.62 -30.42 19.75
C PHE A 66 26.07 -29.03 19.43
N ASP A 67 26.67 -28.04 20.08
CA ASP A 67 26.35 -26.62 19.92
C ASP A 67 27.15 -26.00 18.76
N THR A 68 26.43 -25.49 17.76
CA THR A 68 27.04 -24.94 16.54
C THR A 68 27.51 -23.49 16.68
N ALA A 69 27.20 -22.80 17.79
CA ALA A 69 27.57 -21.40 18.03
C ALA A 69 29.09 -21.14 17.95
N TYR A 70 29.91 -22.16 18.23
CA TYR A 70 31.38 -22.07 18.27
C TYR A 70 32.09 -22.97 17.25
N SER A 71 31.35 -23.55 16.31
CA SER A 71 31.88 -24.61 15.45
C SER A 71 32.45 -24.13 14.11
N GLY A 72 32.38 -22.84 13.77
CA GLY A 72 32.76 -22.34 12.44
C GLY A 72 31.59 -22.32 11.46
N ALA A 73 31.85 -21.82 10.25
CA ALA A 73 30.80 -21.61 9.25
C ALA A 73 30.24 -22.94 8.73
N TYR A 74 28.93 -23.02 8.60
CA TYR A 74 28.21 -24.15 8.02
C TYR A 74 27.29 -23.70 6.89
N GLU A 75 26.95 -24.63 6.01
CA GLU A 75 25.83 -24.46 5.07
C GLU A 75 24.54 -24.99 5.70
N LEU A 76 23.49 -24.16 5.70
CA LEU A 76 22.16 -24.56 6.15
C LEU A 76 21.36 -25.16 5.00
N LEU A 77 20.70 -26.29 5.26
CA LEU A 77 20.06 -27.13 4.26
C LEU A 77 18.61 -27.46 4.64
N GLU A 78 17.68 -27.23 3.72
CA GLU A 78 16.28 -27.65 3.84
C GLU A 78 16.08 -28.92 3.01
N LYS A 79 15.64 -30.02 3.63
CA LYS A 79 15.40 -31.29 2.94
C LYS A 79 14.14 -31.18 2.07
N ILE A 80 14.31 -31.27 0.74
CA ILE A 80 13.21 -31.12 -0.23
C ILE A 80 12.55 -32.46 -0.55
N GLY A 81 13.30 -33.55 -0.41
CA GLY A 81 12.82 -34.90 -0.65
C GLY A 81 13.97 -35.89 -0.88
N SER A 82 13.66 -37.18 -0.89
CA SER A 82 14.61 -38.19 -1.35
C SER A 82 14.48 -38.34 -2.87
N VAL A 83 15.62 -38.47 -3.57
CA VAL A 83 15.57 -39.14 -4.87
C VAL A 83 15.12 -40.57 -4.58
N LEU A 84 14.19 -41.09 -5.38
CA LEU A 84 13.70 -42.46 -5.26
C LEU A 84 14.92 -43.40 -5.27
N ASN A 85 15.17 -44.00 -4.10
CA ASN A 85 16.36 -44.73 -3.62
C ASN A 85 17.49 -45.05 -4.61
N ASP A 86 18.68 -44.61 -4.18
CA ASP A 86 19.99 -45.20 -4.41
C ASP A 86 20.67 -45.02 -5.78
N LEU A 87 20.70 -43.79 -6.29
CA LEU A 87 21.60 -43.47 -7.41
C LEU A 87 23.04 -43.23 -6.90
N VAL A 88 24.00 -43.98 -7.44
CA VAL A 88 25.43 -43.88 -7.17
C VAL A 88 26.17 -43.70 -8.48
N THR A 89 27.00 -42.66 -8.60
CA THR A 89 27.88 -42.49 -9.76
C THR A 89 29.19 -43.23 -9.51
N HIS A 90 29.51 -44.19 -10.37
CA HIS A 90 30.78 -44.93 -10.34
C HIS A 90 31.34 -44.99 -11.77
N GLU A 91 32.62 -44.68 -11.93
CA GLU A 91 33.29 -44.64 -13.25
C GLU A 91 32.57 -43.77 -14.32
N GLY A 92 31.89 -42.69 -13.88
CA GLY A 92 31.16 -41.79 -14.78
C GLY A 92 29.80 -42.32 -15.26
N VAL A 93 29.33 -43.44 -14.74
CA VAL A 93 27.99 -43.99 -14.99
C VAL A 93 27.17 -43.93 -13.71
N THR A 94 25.90 -43.54 -13.81
CA THR A 94 24.97 -43.55 -12.68
C THR A 94 24.32 -44.93 -12.57
N TYR A 95 24.40 -45.54 -11.39
CA TYR A 95 23.81 -46.84 -11.07
C TYR A 95 22.74 -46.69 -10.02
N ARG A 96 21.70 -47.50 -10.08
CA ARG A 96 20.71 -47.69 -9.02
C ARG A 96 21.11 -48.88 -8.14
N LYS A 97 21.12 -48.74 -6.81
CA LYS A 97 21.23 -49.90 -5.92
C LYS A 97 19.91 -50.68 -5.92
N VAL A 98 20.00 -51.98 -6.12
CA VAL A 98 18.87 -52.90 -6.19
C VAL A 98 19.10 -54.03 -5.20
N VAL A 99 18.20 -54.14 -4.21
CA VAL A 99 18.24 -55.19 -3.19
C VAL A 99 17.77 -56.50 -3.81
N ARG A 100 18.72 -57.27 -4.34
CA ARG A 100 18.54 -58.60 -4.91
C ARG A 100 19.87 -59.35 -4.93
N ASP A 101 19.80 -60.66 -5.10
CA ASP A 101 20.98 -61.47 -5.33
C ASP A 101 21.67 -61.11 -6.66
N ALA A 102 23.00 -61.20 -6.65
CA ALA A 102 23.85 -61.02 -7.82
C ALA A 102 23.61 -62.15 -8.83
N LYS A 103 23.69 -61.79 -10.11
CA LYS A 103 23.46 -62.66 -11.25
C LYS A 103 24.64 -62.55 -12.22
N PRO A 104 24.88 -63.58 -13.05
CA PRO A 104 25.91 -63.49 -14.09
C PRO A 104 25.69 -62.26 -14.98
N GLY A 105 26.65 -61.33 -14.98
CA GLY A 105 26.60 -60.07 -15.73
C GLY A 105 26.48 -58.81 -14.86
N ASP A 106 26.16 -58.94 -13.57
CA ASP A 106 26.27 -57.83 -12.62
C ASP A 106 27.75 -57.47 -12.43
N LYS A 107 28.05 -56.17 -12.36
CA LYS A 107 29.43 -55.67 -12.31
C LYS A 107 29.89 -55.27 -10.92
N PHE A 108 28.99 -54.71 -10.11
CA PHE A 108 29.36 -54.14 -8.83
C PHE A 108 28.39 -54.55 -7.73
N VAL A 109 28.94 -54.78 -6.54
CA VAL A 109 28.20 -54.94 -5.29
C VAL A 109 28.61 -53.90 -4.27
N VAL A 110 27.69 -53.61 -3.37
CA VAL A 110 27.89 -52.74 -2.21
C VAL A 110 27.50 -53.55 -0.97
N PRO A 111 28.46 -53.93 -0.11
CA PRO A 111 28.17 -54.62 1.14
C PRO A 111 27.34 -53.74 2.08
N ASN A 112 26.36 -54.33 2.76
CA ASN A 112 25.46 -53.62 3.68
C ASN A 112 26.09 -53.41 5.06
N GLU A 113 27.02 -54.28 5.46
CA GLU A 113 27.73 -54.26 6.73
C GLU A 113 29.24 -54.43 6.50
N SER A 114 30.07 -53.89 7.37
CA SER A 114 31.52 -54.04 7.29
C SER A 114 31.92 -55.36 7.92
N ALA A 115 32.96 -55.99 7.37
CA ALA A 115 33.62 -57.12 8.00
C ALA A 115 35.11 -56.81 8.18
N MET A 116 35.89 -57.83 8.54
CA MET A 116 37.31 -57.68 8.88
C MET A 116 38.12 -56.98 7.79
N ASP A 117 37.81 -57.29 6.52
CA ASP A 117 38.65 -56.90 5.39
C ASP A 117 37.89 -56.10 4.31
N TYR A 118 36.60 -55.81 4.49
CA TYR A 118 35.82 -54.96 3.58
C TYR A 118 34.87 -54.00 4.31
N THR A 119 34.64 -52.84 3.70
CA THR A 119 33.89 -51.73 4.29
C THR A 119 32.45 -51.66 3.76
N ALA A 120 31.47 -51.55 4.65
CA ALA A 120 30.08 -51.28 4.29
C ALA A 120 29.96 -50.04 3.40
N GLY A 121 29.11 -50.10 2.39
CA GLY A 121 28.85 -48.95 1.52
C GLY A 121 29.92 -48.68 0.45
N LYS A 122 31.10 -49.32 0.51
CA LYS A 122 32.10 -49.25 -0.56
C LYS A 122 31.67 -50.09 -1.77
N ILE A 123 32.01 -49.61 -2.96
CA ILE A 123 31.69 -50.27 -4.23
C ILE A 123 32.83 -51.23 -4.57
N TYR A 124 32.49 -52.50 -4.78
CA TYR A 124 33.45 -53.52 -5.19
C TYR A 124 33.05 -54.12 -6.52
N GLU A 125 34.04 -54.35 -7.39
CA GLU A 125 33.86 -55.05 -8.66
C GLU A 125 33.73 -56.55 -8.43
N ILE A 126 32.68 -57.15 -8.99
CA ILE A 126 32.44 -58.59 -8.91
C ILE A 126 33.38 -59.29 -9.90
N ILE A 127 34.29 -60.11 -9.37
CA ILE A 127 35.23 -60.90 -10.18
C ILE A 127 34.55 -62.18 -10.67
N ARG A 128 33.76 -62.82 -9.82
CA ARG A 128 32.99 -64.04 -10.12
C ARG A 128 31.88 -64.27 -9.10
N LEU A 129 30.91 -65.10 -9.46
CA LEU A 129 29.97 -65.71 -8.51
C LEU A 129 30.48 -67.11 -8.16
N ASP A 130 30.33 -67.52 -6.90
CA ASP A 130 30.66 -68.89 -6.51
C ASP A 130 29.53 -69.89 -6.80
N ARG A 131 29.62 -71.11 -6.26
CA ARG A 131 28.66 -72.19 -6.56
C ARG A 131 27.25 -71.90 -6.02
N ASP A 132 27.16 -71.12 -4.96
CA ASP A 132 25.90 -70.78 -4.30
C ASP A 132 25.31 -69.47 -4.87
N GLY A 133 26.08 -68.80 -5.75
CA GLY A 133 25.68 -67.55 -6.41
C GLY A 133 26.19 -66.30 -5.69
N ASP A 134 27.04 -66.46 -4.68
CA ASP A 134 27.56 -65.35 -3.88
C ASP A 134 28.68 -64.60 -4.62
N PRO A 135 28.65 -63.26 -4.67
CA PRO A 135 29.64 -62.46 -5.38
C PRO A 135 30.98 -62.42 -4.65
N ARG A 136 32.05 -62.63 -5.40
CA ARG A 136 33.44 -62.51 -4.97
C ARG A 136 34.11 -61.27 -5.54
N PHE A 137 34.90 -60.59 -4.72
CA PHE A 137 35.56 -59.32 -5.06
C PHE A 137 36.91 -59.21 -4.33
N ILE A 138 37.73 -58.23 -4.73
CA ILE A 138 38.97 -57.88 -4.03
C ILE A 138 38.63 -56.90 -2.91
N ASP A 139 39.00 -57.24 -1.69
CA ASP A 139 38.68 -56.49 -0.48
C ASP A 139 39.63 -55.29 -0.24
N ASP A 140 39.60 -54.69 0.96
CA ASP A 140 40.37 -53.48 1.28
C ASP A 140 41.87 -53.72 1.48
N ILE A 141 42.31 -54.99 1.56
CA ILE A 141 43.71 -55.40 1.73
C ILE A 141 44.24 -56.23 0.55
N ASP A 142 43.55 -56.14 -0.60
CA ASP A 142 43.86 -56.83 -1.85
C ASP A 142 43.67 -58.37 -1.83
N ASP A 143 42.85 -58.90 -0.91
CA ASP A 143 42.52 -60.32 -0.82
C ASP A 143 41.14 -60.65 -1.44
N GLU A 144 40.95 -61.90 -1.90
CA GLU A 144 39.67 -62.34 -2.46
C GLU A 144 38.67 -62.67 -1.34
N TYR A 145 37.58 -61.91 -1.27
CA TYR A 145 36.49 -62.13 -0.31
C TYR A 145 35.15 -62.40 -1.00
N HIS A 146 34.14 -62.79 -0.21
CA HIS A 146 32.77 -63.01 -0.68
C HIS A 146 31.75 -62.43 0.29
N VAL A 147 30.60 -62.01 -0.23
CA VAL A 147 29.44 -61.60 0.58
C VAL A 147 28.25 -62.50 0.28
N VAL A 148 27.47 -62.82 1.31
CA VAL A 148 26.35 -63.77 1.21
C VAL A 148 25.06 -63.07 0.82
N SER A 149 24.15 -63.81 0.18
CA SER A 149 22.78 -63.32 -0.10
C SER A 149 22.17 -62.55 1.09
N GLY A 150 21.64 -61.36 0.81
CA GLY A 150 21.04 -60.47 1.80
C GLY A 150 22.01 -59.53 2.54
N SER A 151 23.33 -59.75 2.46
CA SER A 151 24.33 -58.88 3.09
C SER A 151 24.95 -57.83 2.14
N TYR A 152 24.39 -57.68 0.94
CA TYR A 152 24.85 -56.73 -0.07
C TYR A 152 23.69 -56.19 -0.92
N THR A 153 24.00 -55.17 -1.72
CA THR A 153 23.12 -54.61 -2.74
C THR A 153 23.86 -54.55 -4.08
N VAL A 154 23.16 -54.84 -5.19
CA VAL A 154 23.74 -54.83 -6.56
C VAL A 154 23.55 -53.46 -7.21
N LEU A 155 24.52 -53.02 -8.01
CA LEU A 155 24.40 -51.80 -8.83
C LEU A 155 23.92 -52.11 -10.25
N GLU A 156 22.74 -51.61 -10.61
CA GLU A 156 22.21 -51.66 -11.98
C GLU A 156 22.39 -50.30 -12.69
N PRO A 157 22.98 -50.24 -13.90
CA PRO A 157 23.19 -48.97 -14.57
C PRO A 157 21.85 -48.34 -14.95
N VAL A 158 21.64 -47.07 -14.55
CA VAL A 158 20.49 -46.31 -15.01
C VAL A 158 20.77 -45.87 -16.44
N THR A 159 19.90 -46.27 -17.36
CA THR A 159 20.03 -45.87 -18.75
C THR A 159 19.63 -44.40 -18.88
N ILE A 160 20.31 -43.68 -19.78
CA ILE A 160 19.97 -42.28 -20.10
C ILE A 160 18.48 -42.16 -20.50
N ASP A 161 17.92 -43.20 -21.10
CA ASP A 161 16.50 -43.26 -21.49
C ASP A 161 15.54 -43.24 -20.29
N GLU A 162 15.91 -43.86 -19.16
CA GLU A 162 15.10 -43.86 -17.94
C GLU A 162 15.15 -42.49 -17.25
N GLU A 163 16.33 -41.87 -17.14
CA GLU A 163 16.46 -40.51 -16.61
C GLU A 163 15.72 -39.48 -17.47
N LEU A 164 15.79 -39.63 -18.80
CA LEU A 164 15.07 -38.77 -19.74
C LEU A 164 13.55 -38.92 -19.60
N SER A 165 13.07 -40.15 -19.38
CA SER A 165 11.63 -40.42 -19.15
C SER A 165 11.12 -39.75 -17.86
N VAL A 166 11.88 -39.85 -16.76
CA VAL A 166 11.55 -39.18 -15.49
C VAL A 166 11.57 -37.65 -15.65
N ALA A 167 12.57 -37.12 -16.36
CA ALA A 167 12.65 -35.68 -16.63
C ALA A 167 11.46 -35.18 -17.48
N GLN A 168 11.07 -35.92 -18.51
CA GLN A 168 9.90 -35.60 -19.34
C GLN A 168 8.60 -35.62 -18.54
N ALA A 169 8.41 -36.59 -17.65
CA ALA A 169 7.24 -36.66 -16.76
C ALA A 169 7.16 -35.42 -15.83
N ARG A 170 8.30 -35.02 -15.23
CA ARG A 170 8.35 -33.81 -14.38
C ARG A 170 8.07 -32.53 -15.17
N VAL A 171 8.58 -32.42 -16.40
CA VAL A 171 8.27 -31.28 -17.29
C VAL A 171 6.78 -31.24 -17.59
N ALA A 172 6.15 -32.38 -17.92
CA ALA A 172 4.72 -32.46 -18.18
C ALA A 172 3.88 -32.03 -16.94
N GLU A 173 4.27 -32.44 -15.74
CA GLU A 173 3.63 -32.00 -14.50
C GLU A 173 3.77 -30.50 -14.26
N LEU A 174 4.96 -29.94 -14.49
CA LEU A 174 5.21 -28.50 -14.35
C LEU A 174 4.44 -27.68 -15.38
N GLU A 175 4.33 -28.16 -16.62
CA GLU A 175 3.53 -27.53 -17.67
C GLU A 175 2.03 -27.56 -17.33
N ALA A 176 1.53 -28.67 -16.77
CA ALA A 176 0.15 -28.77 -16.29
C ALA A 176 -0.13 -27.76 -15.15
N LYS A 177 0.75 -27.70 -14.14
CA LYS A 177 0.63 -26.71 -13.04
C LYS A 177 0.71 -25.27 -13.54
N LYS A 178 1.60 -24.99 -14.50
CA LYS A 178 1.71 -23.66 -15.12
C LYS A 178 0.41 -23.30 -15.85
N LYS A 179 -0.19 -24.24 -16.58
CA LYS A 179 -1.48 -24.03 -17.26
C LYS A 179 -2.60 -23.74 -16.27
N GLU A 180 -2.67 -24.51 -15.18
CA GLU A 180 -3.65 -24.30 -14.11
C GLU A 180 -3.49 -22.92 -13.46
N LEU A 181 -2.25 -22.50 -13.16
CA LEU A 181 -1.95 -21.19 -12.60
C LEU A 181 -2.31 -20.04 -13.56
N VAL A 182 -2.08 -20.21 -14.86
CA VAL A 182 -2.45 -19.23 -15.88
C VAL A 182 -3.97 -19.09 -15.99
N GLU A 183 -4.70 -20.21 -15.94
CA GLU A 183 -6.16 -20.20 -16.02
C GLU A 183 -6.79 -19.59 -14.74
N ALA A 184 -6.25 -19.93 -13.57
CA ALA A 184 -6.68 -19.38 -12.30
C ALA A 184 -6.44 -17.86 -12.19
N ASN A 185 -5.37 -17.35 -12.83
CA ASN A 185 -5.05 -15.93 -12.87
C ASN A 185 -5.59 -15.21 -14.12
N ARG A 186 -6.37 -15.89 -14.98
CA ARG A 186 -6.99 -15.27 -16.15
C ARG A 186 -7.99 -14.21 -15.68
N LEU A 187 -7.76 -12.97 -16.11
CA LEU A 187 -8.65 -11.84 -15.85
C LEU A 187 -10.06 -12.12 -16.36
N LYS A 188 -11.06 -11.66 -15.61
CA LYS A 188 -12.48 -11.73 -15.96
C LYS A 188 -13.03 -10.33 -16.22
N VAL A 189 -14.17 -10.27 -16.92
CA VAL A 189 -14.89 -9.01 -17.12
C VAL A 189 -15.27 -8.42 -15.76
N GLY A 190 -14.95 -7.14 -15.56
CA GLY A 190 -15.07 -6.42 -14.30
C GLY A 190 -13.78 -6.35 -13.48
N ASP A 191 -12.78 -7.18 -13.79
CA ASP A 191 -11.47 -7.09 -13.12
C ASP A 191 -10.73 -5.81 -13.53
N TYR A 192 -9.99 -5.25 -12.57
CA TYR A 192 -9.01 -4.22 -12.84
C TYR A 192 -7.65 -4.84 -13.09
N ALA A 193 -6.95 -4.31 -14.09
CA ALA A 193 -5.65 -4.81 -14.50
C ALA A 193 -4.66 -3.66 -14.72
N LYS A 194 -3.40 -3.94 -14.49
CA LYS A 194 -2.26 -3.08 -14.74
C LYS A 194 -1.59 -3.48 -16.05
N VAL A 195 -1.38 -2.51 -16.92
CA VAL A 195 -0.60 -2.68 -18.15
C VAL A 195 0.87 -2.89 -17.78
N VAL A 196 1.43 -4.05 -18.09
CA VAL A 196 2.82 -4.39 -17.75
C VAL A 196 3.75 -4.38 -18.96
N VAL A 197 3.19 -4.51 -20.16
CA VAL A 197 3.92 -4.48 -21.43
C VAL A 197 3.25 -3.47 -22.35
N PRO A 198 4.01 -2.63 -23.08
CA PRO A 198 3.42 -1.73 -24.06
C PRO A 198 2.75 -2.56 -25.18
N GLY A 199 1.43 -2.39 -25.31
CA GLY A 199 0.65 -3.02 -26.37
C GLY A 199 0.50 -2.14 -27.61
N GLU A 200 -0.21 -2.65 -28.61
CA GLU A 200 -0.46 -1.98 -29.90
C GLU A 200 -1.21 -0.65 -29.76
N TRP A 201 -1.97 -0.46 -28.68
CA TRP A 201 -2.76 0.73 -28.41
C TRP A 201 -2.01 1.83 -27.64
N CYS A 202 -0.69 1.71 -27.51
CA CYS A 202 0.21 2.72 -26.90
C CYS A 202 -0.21 3.18 -25.50
N VAL A 203 -0.90 2.33 -24.73
CA VAL A 203 -1.24 2.63 -23.34
C VAL A 203 0.04 2.53 -22.49
N PRO A 204 0.37 3.55 -21.67
CA PRO A 204 1.58 3.52 -20.86
C PRO A 204 1.62 2.34 -19.90
N VAL A 205 2.80 1.75 -19.73
CA VAL A 205 3.07 0.74 -18.70
C VAL A 205 2.81 1.34 -17.32
N GLY A 206 2.24 0.54 -16.42
CA GLY A 206 1.79 0.93 -15.09
C GLY A 206 0.36 1.48 -15.05
N ARG A 207 -0.30 1.67 -16.19
CA ARG A 207 -1.66 2.19 -16.22
C ARG A 207 -2.67 1.14 -15.75
N ILE A 208 -3.61 1.55 -14.90
CA ILE A 208 -4.76 0.74 -14.48
C ILE A 208 -5.92 0.89 -15.47
N VAL A 209 -6.47 -0.25 -15.89
CA VAL A 209 -7.61 -0.38 -16.81
C VAL A 209 -8.63 -1.38 -16.26
N GLU A 210 -9.88 -1.25 -16.68
CA GLU A 210 -10.97 -2.20 -16.36
C GLU A 210 -11.22 -3.10 -17.57
N VAL A 211 -11.27 -4.41 -17.36
CA VAL A 211 -11.65 -5.38 -18.39
C VAL A 211 -13.16 -5.34 -18.57
N ILE A 212 -13.61 -5.03 -19.78
CA ILE A 212 -15.04 -4.90 -20.11
C ILE A 212 -15.55 -6.01 -21.03
N GLU A 213 -14.64 -6.74 -21.69
CA GLU A 213 -14.96 -7.84 -22.60
C GLU A 213 -13.79 -8.84 -22.59
N ASP A 214 -14.14 -10.13 -22.67
CA ASP A 214 -13.22 -11.24 -22.95
C ASP A 214 -13.83 -12.03 -24.11
N ASP A 215 -13.23 -11.93 -25.30
CA ASP A 215 -13.72 -12.63 -26.50
C ASP A 215 -12.99 -13.94 -26.80
N GLU A 216 -12.11 -14.38 -25.89
CA GLU A 216 -11.30 -15.61 -25.99
C GLU A 216 -10.39 -15.70 -27.22
N THR A 217 -10.21 -14.60 -27.97
CA THR A 217 -9.28 -14.57 -29.10
C THR A 217 -7.83 -14.43 -28.64
N TYR A 218 -6.91 -14.26 -29.59
CA TYR A 218 -5.50 -14.00 -29.31
C TYR A 218 -5.24 -12.66 -28.57
N MET A 219 -6.16 -11.69 -28.70
CA MET A 219 -6.17 -10.41 -27.98
C MET A 219 -7.51 -10.26 -27.25
N PRO A 220 -7.73 -11.05 -26.19
CA PRO A 220 -9.08 -11.28 -25.69
C PRO A 220 -9.68 -10.10 -24.93
N PHE A 221 -8.84 -9.27 -24.31
CA PHE A 221 -9.30 -8.34 -23.29
C PHE A 221 -9.55 -6.96 -23.86
N ARG A 222 -10.82 -6.62 -24.05
CA ARG A 222 -11.21 -5.23 -24.30
C ARG A 222 -11.23 -4.48 -22.98
N THR A 223 -10.62 -3.30 -22.94
CA THR A 223 -10.53 -2.52 -21.71
C THR A 223 -11.00 -1.07 -21.87
N LYS A 224 -11.27 -0.43 -20.73
CA LYS A 224 -11.49 1.02 -20.61
C LYS A 224 -10.65 1.60 -19.47
N LYS A 225 -10.41 2.90 -19.51
CA LYS A 225 -9.85 3.68 -18.41
C LYS A 225 -10.88 3.78 -17.28
N LEU A 226 -10.40 4.10 -16.07
CA LEU A 226 -11.25 4.36 -14.91
C LEU A 226 -12.21 5.55 -15.08
N ASN A 227 -11.96 6.46 -16.03
CA ASN A 227 -12.89 7.55 -16.38
C ASN A 227 -13.96 7.14 -17.42
N GLY A 228 -13.98 5.87 -17.85
CA GLY A 228 -14.94 5.33 -18.80
C GLY A 228 -14.46 5.30 -20.25
N ASP A 229 -13.37 6.00 -20.59
CA ASP A 229 -12.88 6.07 -21.97
C ASP A 229 -12.32 4.72 -22.44
N PHE A 230 -12.65 4.33 -23.65
CA PHE A 230 -12.06 3.15 -24.29
C PHE A 230 -10.53 3.26 -24.38
N THR A 231 -9.82 2.17 -24.05
CA THR A 231 -8.35 2.09 -24.15
C THR A 231 -7.89 1.28 -25.33
N GLY A 232 -8.41 0.07 -25.51
CA GLY A 232 -7.92 -0.86 -26.51
C GLY A 232 -8.16 -2.32 -26.16
N TRP A 233 -7.62 -3.19 -26.99
CA TRP A 233 -7.60 -4.64 -26.81
C TRP A 233 -6.20 -5.10 -26.39
N PHE A 234 -6.15 -6.05 -25.46
CA PHE A 234 -4.91 -6.51 -24.82
C PHE A 234 -4.78 -8.03 -24.86
N ARG A 235 -3.55 -8.50 -25.00
CA ARG A 235 -3.15 -9.90 -24.85
C ARG A 235 -3.08 -10.27 -23.38
N VAL A 236 -3.19 -11.57 -23.10
CA VAL A 236 -3.16 -12.09 -21.71
C VAL A 236 -1.89 -11.69 -20.95
N HIS A 237 -0.74 -11.64 -21.60
CA HIS A 237 0.54 -11.29 -20.96
C HIS A 237 0.82 -9.78 -20.87
N GLU A 238 0.00 -8.93 -21.50
CA GLU A 238 0.16 -7.46 -21.44
C GLU A 238 -0.49 -6.86 -20.18
N LEU A 239 -1.34 -7.64 -19.52
CA LEU A 239 -2.09 -7.26 -18.33
C LEU A 239 -1.78 -8.19 -17.16
N VAL A 240 -1.70 -7.62 -15.97
CA VAL A 240 -1.67 -8.36 -14.70
C VAL A 240 -2.78 -7.80 -13.83
N ARG A 241 -3.45 -8.65 -13.03
CA ARG A 241 -4.48 -8.20 -12.08
C ARG A 241 -3.92 -7.09 -11.19
N ALA A 242 -4.63 -5.96 -11.15
CA ALA A 242 -4.29 -4.84 -10.27
C ALA A 242 -4.76 -5.15 -8.84
N THR A 243 -4.02 -4.68 -7.84
CA THR A 243 -4.49 -4.76 -6.45
C THR A 243 -5.52 -3.67 -6.16
N ASP A 244 -6.32 -3.85 -5.12
CA ASP A 244 -7.32 -2.85 -4.72
C ASP A 244 -6.66 -1.51 -4.35
N GLU A 245 -5.45 -1.53 -3.78
CA GLU A 245 -4.66 -0.33 -3.48
C GLU A 245 -4.20 0.39 -4.75
N GLU A 246 -3.74 -0.33 -5.77
CA GLU A 246 -3.34 0.26 -7.06
C GLU A 246 -4.54 0.91 -7.77
N VAL A 247 -5.71 0.27 -7.70
CA VAL A 247 -6.97 0.81 -8.23
C VAL A 247 -7.39 2.06 -7.45
N ALA A 248 -7.32 2.03 -6.12
CA ALA A 248 -7.64 3.16 -5.27
C ALA A 248 -6.72 4.36 -5.55
N GLU A 249 -5.40 4.17 -5.61
CA GLU A 249 -4.46 5.25 -5.90
C GLU A 249 -4.68 5.83 -7.31
N ALA A 250 -4.96 4.98 -8.31
CA ALA A 250 -5.27 5.45 -9.65
C ALA A 250 -6.58 6.29 -9.72
N ARG A 251 -7.58 5.95 -8.90
CA ARG A 251 -8.80 6.76 -8.73
C ARG A 251 -8.52 8.07 -8.01
N CYS A 252 -7.78 8.04 -6.91
CA CYS A 252 -7.34 9.24 -6.20
C CYS A 252 -6.58 10.18 -7.15
N GLN A 253 -5.68 9.65 -7.97
CA GLN A 253 -4.95 10.44 -8.95
C GLN A 253 -5.86 11.10 -10.00
N LEU A 254 -6.93 10.41 -10.42
CA LEU A 254 -7.93 11.01 -11.31
C LEU A 254 -8.68 12.16 -10.65
N ASP A 255 -9.01 12.03 -9.36
CA ASP A 255 -9.68 13.10 -8.62
C ASP A 255 -8.74 14.28 -8.37
N ARG A 256 -7.48 14.03 -8.01
CA ARG A 256 -6.42 15.05 -7.92
C ARG A 256 -6.28 15.84 -9.23
N ASN A 257 -6.28 15.16 -10.38
CA ASN A 257 -6.15 15.81 -11.70
C ASN A 257 -7.34 16.72 -12.05
N LYS A 258 -8.50 16.53 -11.41
CA LYS A 258 -9.67 17.42 -11.59
C LYS A 258 -9.54 18.70 -10.76
N ILE A 259 -8.69 18.72 -9.73
CA ILE A 259 -8.41 19.91 -8.91
C ILE A 259 -7.52 20.84 -9.74
N LYS A 260 -8.10 21.97 -10.16
CA LYS A 260 -7.46 23.00 -10.98
C LYS A 260 -7.92 24.39 -10.54
N PRO A 261 -7.19 25.46 -10.89
CA PRO A 261 -7.61 26.82 -10.58
C PRO A 261 -9.07 27.09 -10.96
N GLY A 262 -9.81 27.64 -10.01
CA GLY A 262 -11.23 27.96 -10.14
C GLY A 262 -12.20 26.88 -9.66
N VAL A 263 -11.76 25.65 -9.39
CA VAL A 263 -12.61 24.58 -8.84
C VAL A 263 -12.87 24.81 -7.36
N THR A 264 -14.08 24.53 -6.90
CA THR A 264 -14.43 24.56 -5.47
C THR A 264 -14.11 23.23 -4.82
N VAL A 265 -13.41 23.28 -3.69
CA VAL A 265 -12.94 22.12 -2.93
C VAL A 265 -13.36 22.24 -1.47
N ARG A 266 -13.44 21.10 -0.79
CA ARG A 266 -13.68 20.96 0.64
C ARG A 266 -12.40 20.48 1.31
N LEU A 267 -12.04 21.10 2.43
CA LEU A 267 -10.97 20.61 3.30
C LEU A 267 -11.48 19.41 4.09
N VAL A 268 -10.81 18.26 3.94
CA VAL A 268 -11.14 17.01 4.63
C VAL A 268 -9.88 16.47 5.29
N ILE A 269 -9.84 16.58 6.61
CA ILE A 269 -8.80 16.00 7.46
C ILE A 269 -9.45 14.92 8.34
N GLU A 270 -8.76 13.79 8.49
CA GLU A 270 -9.19 12.73 9.41
C GLU A 270 -9.29 13.26 10.85
N VAL A 271 -10.30 12.77 11.58
CA VAL A 271 -10.55 13.19 12.97
C VAL A 271 -9.30 12.95 13.82
N GLY A 272 -8.87 14.00 14.53
CA GLY A 272 -7.69 13.96 15.40
C GLY A 272 -6.35 14.18 14.69
N LYS A 273 -6.33 14.36 13.37
CA LYS A 273 -5.13 14.75 12.60
C LYS A 273 -5.10 16.26 12.32
N TYR A 274 -3.93 16.73 11.91
CA TYR A 274 -3.68 18.11 11.50
C TYR A 274 -3.32 18.16 10.00
N PRO A 275 -3.71 19.24 9.28
CA PRO A 275 -3.20 19.50 7.95
C PRO A 275 -1.68 19.62 7.94
N LYS A 276 -1.03 19.17 6.87
CA LYS A 276 0.42 19.19 6.67
C LYS A 276 1.01 20.60 6.75
N HIS A 277 0.22 21.62 6.46
CA HIS A 277 0.63 23.03 6.52
C HIS A 277 -0.01 23.81 7.67
N GLY A 278 -0.67 23.12 8.60
CA GLY A 278 -1.35 23.73 9.75
C GLY A 278 -2.69 24.38 9.37
N TRP A 279 -3.53 24.61 10.37
CA TRP A 279 -4.89 25.12 10.16
C TRP A 279 -4.93 26.58 9.71
N GLY A 280 -4.11 27.47 10.28
CA GLY A 280 -4.37 28.91 10.14
C GLY A 280 -5.78 29.23 10.63
N ASP A 281 -6.52 30.04 9.89
CA ASP A 281 -7.93 30.34 10.16
C ASP A 281 -8.92 29.40 9.44
N ALA A 282 -8.42 28.37 8.74
CA ALA A 282 -9.26 27.35 8.10
C ALA A 282 -9.69 26.28 9.12
N SER A 283 -10.85 25.69 8.87
CA SER A 283 -11.46 24.62 9.67
C SER A 283 -11.78 23.39 8.84
N ASN A 284 -11.84 22.21 9.48
CA ASN A 284 -12.20 20.97 8.79
C ASN A 284 -13.62 21.08 8.22
N GLY A 285 -13.81 20.69 6.97
CA GLY A 285 -15.08 20.84 6.26
C GLY A 285 -15.28 22.18 5.56
N ASP A 286 -14.37 23.15 5.73
CA ASP A 286 -14.44 24.43 5.02
C ASP A 286 -14.42 24.21 3.50
N ILE A 287 -15.22 25.01 2.81
CA ILE A 287 -15.35 24.98 1.36
C ILE A 287 -14.72 26.25 0.80
N GLY A 288 -13.77 26.08 -0.11
CA GLY A 288 -13.00 27.18 -0.69
C GLY A 288 -12.73 26.98 -2.17
N LYS A 289 -12.25 28.04 -2.83
CA LYS A 289 -11.95 28.02 -4.26
C LYS A 289 -10.46 27.85 -4.50
N VAL A 290 -10.09 26.91 -5.37
CA VAL A 290 -8.69 26.68 -5.74
C VAL A 290 -8.16 27.89 -6.50
N ARG A 291 -7.05 28.43 -6.04
CA ARG A 291 -6.36 29.58 -6.61
C ARG A 291 -5.24 29.17 -7.54
N THR A 292 -4.33 28.32 -7.07
CA THR A 292 -3.21 27.77 -7.83
C THR A 292 -2.96 26.32 -7.43
N VAL A 293 -2.39 25.56 -8.36
CA VAL A 293 -1.98 24.17 -8.15
C VAL A 293 -0.54 24.06 -8.61
N ASP A 294 0.35 23.62 -7.72
CA ASP A 294 1.77 23.40 -7.97
C ASP A 294 2.17 22.01 -7.44
N GLY A 295 2.13 21.01 -8.32
CA GLY A 295 2.34 19.62 -7.95
C GLY A 295 1.32 19.14 -6.91
N SER A 296 1.80 18.75 -5.73
CA SER A 296 0.96 18.33 -4.60
C SER A 296 0.54 19.47 -3.67
N SER A 297 1.03 20.70 -3.91
CA SER A 297 0.68 21.88 -3.13
C SER A 297 -0.43 22.67 -3.83
N VAL A 298 -1.51 22.96 -3.11
CA VAL A 298 -2.67 23.70 -3.64
C VAL A 298 -2.88 24.95 -2.79
N ARG A 299 -3.10 26.10 -3.43
CA ARG A 299 -3.56 27.32 -2.74
C ARG A 299 -5.07 27.41 -2.84
N VAL A 300 -5.75 27.58 -1.71
CA VAL A 300 -7.21 27.66 -1.63
C VAL A 300 -7.62 28.94 -0.91
N ASP A 301 -8.57 29.66 -1.48
CA ASP A 301 -9.22 30.79 -0.82
C ASP A 301 -10.51 30.28 -0.13
N PHE A 302 -10.45 30.15 1.19
CA PHE A 302 -11.60 29.89 2.08
C PHE A 302 -12.26 31.21 2.53
N PRO A 303 -13.51 31.18 3.02
CA PRO A 303 -14.22 32.38 3.46
C PRO A 303 -13.45 33.20 4.52
N ASN A 304 -12.85 32.52 5.50
CA ASN A 304 -12.11 33.16 6.60
C ASN A 304 -10.60 33.22 6.35
N GLN A 305 -10.09 32.59 5.29
CA GLN A 305 -8.66 32.46 5.04
C GLN A 305 -8.35 32.48 3.55
N SER A 306 -7.70 33.54 3.08
CA SER A 306 -7.18 33.60 1.72
C SER A 306 -5.80 32.96 1.60
N ASP A 307 -5.48 32.47 0.39
CA ASP A 307 -4.18 31.88 0.02
C ASP A 307 -3.71 30.76 0.96
N TRP A 308 -4.66 30.00 1.54
CA TRP A 308 -4.33 28.89 2.42
C TRP A 308 -3.60 27.79 1.66
N LYS A 309 -2.56 27.23 2.25
CA LYS A 309 -1.73 26.19 1.61
C LYS A 309 -2.21 24.81 2.04
N ALA A 310 -2.78 24.06 1.10
CA ALA A 310 -3.22 22.68 1.28
C ALA A 310 -2.22 21.70 0.66
N HIS A 311 -2.15 20.50 1.23
CA HIS A 311 -1.72 19.34 0.44
C HIS A 311 -2.92 18.82 -0.37
N ILE A 312 -2.70 18.39 -1.62
CA ILE A 312 -3.79 18.00 -2.52
C ILE A 312 -4.67 16.86 -1.97
N ASP A 313 -4.10 15.99 -1.15
CA ASP A 313 -4.80 14.87 -0.49
C ASP A 313 -5.75 15.29 0.63
N GLU A 314 -5.64 16.53 1.10
CA GLU A 314 -6.50 17.11 2.13
C GLU A 314 -7.76 17.73 1.51
N LEU A 315 -7.88 17.68 0.18
CA LEU A 315 -8.92 18.34 -0.56
C LEU A 315 -9.78 17.34 -1.32
N THR A 316 -11.09 17.49 -1.22
CA THR A 316 -12.05 16.81 -2.09
C THR A 316 -12.79 17.83 -2.92
N ILE A 317 -13.21 17.47 -4.13
CA ILE A 317 -14.02 18.39 -4.95
C ILE A 317 -15.39 18.53 -4.30
N ALA A 318 -15.80 19.76 -4.03
CA ALA A 318 -17.10 20.02 -3.44
C ALA A 318 -18.20 19.71 -4.46
N THR A 319 -19.21 18.95 -4.04
CA THR A 319 -20.39 18.68 -4.87
C THR A 319 -21.27 19.93 -4.94
N GLU A 320 -22.13 19.99 -5.97
CA GLU A 320 -23.06 21.11 -6.13
C GLU A 320 -23.96 21.29 -4.89
N GLU A 321 -24.41 20.19 -4.27
CA GLU A 321 -25.26 20.24 -3.07
C GLU A 321 -24.54 20.88 -1.89
N GLU A 322 -23.24 20.64 -1.74
CA GLU A 322 -22.46 21.19 -0.64
C GLU A 322 -22.09 22.66 -0.85
N THR A 323 -21.99 23.12 -2.11
CA THR A 323 -21.77 24.53 -2.40
C THR A 323 -23.07 25.33 -2.51
N ARG A 324 -24.22 24.64 -2.61
CA ARG A 324 -25.54 25.28 -2.75
C ARG A 324 -25.86 26.10 -1.52
N LEU A 325 -26.46 27.26 -1.74
CA LEU A 325 -27.01 28.09 -0.67
C LEU A 325 -28.35 27.51 -0.22
N LEU A 326 -28.59 27.47 1.08
CA LEU A 326 -29.79 26.87 1.67
C LEU A 326 -30.83 27.93 2.00
N VAL A 327 -32.10 27.52 2.02
CA VAL A 327 -33.19 28.37 2.50
C VAL A 327 -32.96 28.72 3.97
N GLY A 328 -33.06 30.02 4.27
CA GLY A 328 -32.77 30.58 5.58
C GLY A 328 -31.40 31.25 5.66
N GLU A 329 -30.46 30.89 4.78
CA GLU A 329 -29.14 31.51 4.74
C GLU A 329 -29.19 32.91 4.13
N TYR A 330 -28.18 33.70 4.49
CA TYR A 330 -27.92 34.97 3.86
C TYR A 330 -26.89 34.78 2.73
N ALA A 331 -26.99 35.65 1.74
CA ALA A 331 -26.07 35.71 0.61
C ALA A 331 -25.79 37.17 0.26
N LYS A 332 -24.61 37.41 -0.31
CA LYS A 332 -24.24 38.71 -0.88
C LYS A 332 -24.43 38.68 -2.38
N VAL A 333 -25.10 39.69 -2.92
CA VAL A 333 -25.28 39.88 -4.36
C VAL A 333 -23.95 40.35 -4.96
N VAL A 334 -23.42 39.61 -5.92
CA VAL A 334 -22.09 39.87 -6.54
C VAL A 334 -22.18 40.24 -8.02
N ALA A 335 -23.33 40.03 -8.63
CA ALA A 335 -23.59 40.39 -10.02
C ALA A 335 -24.83 41.28 -10.10
N ASN A 336 -24.82 42.21 -11.05
CA ASN A 336 -26.02 42.91 -11.47
C ASN A 336 -26.64 42.12 -12.63
N GLY A 337 -27.77 41.47 -12.40
CA GLY A 337 -28.54 40.80 -13.44
C GLY A 337 -29.77 41.60 -13.86
N SER A 338 -30.25 41.39 -15.09
CA SER A 338 -31.60 41.83 -15.48
C SER A 338 -32.70 41.05 -14.77
N ASP A 339 -32.37 39.92 -14.17
CA ASP A 339 -33.32 38.96 -13.62
C ASP A 339 -33.77 39.33 -12.21
N HIS A 340 -32.97 40.10 -11.47
CA HIS A 340 -33.27 40.59 -10.12
C HIS A 340 -33.23 42.12 -10.03
N SER A 341 -33.76 42.67 -8.94
CA SER A 341 -33.80 44.13 -8.68
C SER A 341 -32.92 44.61 -7.52
N ALA A 342 -32.10 43.72 -6.95
CA ALA A 342 -31.09 44.09 -5.96
C ALA A 342 -29.83 44.66 -6.63
N ASN A 343 -29.09 45.49 -5.91
CA ASN A 343 -27.80 46.02 -6.34
C ASN A 343 -26.67 45.06 -5.97
N ASN A 344 -25.61 45.06 -6.77
CA ASN A 344 -24.34 44.43 -6.39
C ASN A 344 -23.84 45.00 -5.05
N GLY A 345 -23.54 44.12 -4.11
CA GLY A 345 -23.17 44.41 -2.73
C GLY A 345 -24.30 44.27 -1.72
N ASP A 346 -25.57 44.21 -2.16
CA ASP A 346 -26.71 44.02 -1.26
C ASP A 346 -26.65 42.64 -0.59
N PHE A 347 -27.09 42.57 0.66
CA PHE A 347 -27.25 41.31 1.39
C PHE A 347 -28.72 40.90 1.36
N VAL A 348 -28.95 39.63 1.03
CA VAL A 348 -30.29 39.07 0.87
C VAL A 348 -30.40 37.76 1.64
N LYS A 349 -31.57 37.47 2.18
CA LYS A 349 -31.93 36.20 2.79
C LYS A 349 -32.64 35.33 1.78
N ILE A 350 -32.22 34.08 1.66
CA ILE A 350 -32.87 33.11 0.78
C ILE A 350 -34.10 32.57 1.49
N VAL A 351 -35.26 32.75 0.88
CA VAL A 351 -36.55 32.34 1.46
C VAL A 351 -37.17 31.17 0.71
N ARG A 352 -36.67 30.84 -0.48
CA ARG A 352 -37.07 29.68 -1.26
C ARG A 352 -35.98 29.26 -2.25
N ASP A 353 -35.81 27.97 -2.43
CA ASP A 353 -35.06 27.35 -3.54
C ASP A 353 -36.02 26.44 -4.31
N ASP A 354 -36.27 26.72 -5.59
CA ASP A 354 -37.13 25.90 -6.45
C ASP A 354 -36.36 25.06 -7.47
N ARG A 355 -35.02 25.08 -7.42
CA ARG A 355 -34.11 24.37 -8.35
C ARG A 355 -34.34 24.68 -9.84
N SER A 356 -34.99 25.80 -10.16
CA SER A 356 -35.12 26.29 -11.54
C SER A 356 -33.84 26.99 -12.01
N LYS A 357 -33.88 27.63 -13.20
CA LYS A 357 -32.78 28.48 -13.71
C LYS A 357 -32.53 29.73 -12.86
N LEU A 358 -33.56 30.20 -12.15
CA LEU A 358 -33.51 31.30 -11.20
C LEU A 358 -33.96 30.73 -9.85
N PRO A 359 -33.15 29.87 -9.22
CA PRO A 359 -33.63 28.99 -8.17
C PRO A 359 -33.99 29.73 -6.88
N PHE A 360 -33.30 30.83 -6.58
CA PHE A 360 -33.35 31.44 -5.26
C PHE A 360 -34.30 32.63 -5.22
N ARG A 361 -35.41 32.52 -4.48
CA ARG A 361 -36.20 33.69 -4.08
C ARG A 361 -35.55 34.28 -2.84
N CYS A 362 -35.24 35.57 -2.88
CA CYS A 362 -34.59 36.28 -1.78
C CYS A 362 -35.37 37.51 -1.33
N GLU A 363 -35.15 37.89 -0.08
CA GLU A 363 -35.66 39.12 0.55
C GLU A 363 -34.47 39.92 1.08
N THR A 364 -34.48 41.25 0.95
CA THR A 364 -33.36 42.06 1.42
C THR A 364 -33.34 42.15 2.95
N VAL A 365 -32.14 42.30 3.52
CA VAL A 365 -31.98 42.44 4.96
C VAL A 365 -32.51 43.79 5.47
N ASP A 366 -32.48 44.83 4.62
CA ASP A 366 -32.97 46.19 4.92
C ASP A 366 -34.51 46.32 4.86
N GLY A 367 -35.23 45.24 4.53
CA GLY A 367 -36.69 45.22 4.40
C GLY A 367 -37.24 45.85 3.12
N LYS A 368 -36.38 46.29 2.20
CA LYS A 368 -36.79 46.82 0.89
C LYS A 368 -37.38 45.71 0.00
N VAL A 369 -38.60 45.93 -0.47
CA VAL A 369 -39.26 44.96 -1.36
C VAL A 369 -38.59 44.93 -2.73
N LEU A 370 -38.13 43.74 -3.14
CA LEU A 370 -37.58 43.49 -4.47
C LEU A 370 -38.73 43.29 -5.48
N ARG A 371 -38.73 44.09 -6.56
CA ARG A 371 -39.65 43.91 -7.69
C ARG A 371 -39.42 42.60 -8.42
N ARG A 372 -38.16 42.16 -8.50
CA ARG A 372 -37.74 40.88 -9.06
C ARG A 372 -36.90 40.15 -8.01
N PRO A 373 -37.52 39.27 -7.19
CA PRO A 373 -36.87 38.68 -6.03
C PRO A 373 -36.13 37.37 -6.33
N TRP A 374 -36.04 36.96 -7.60
CA TRP A 374 -35.45 35.67 -7.98
C TRP A 374 -34.06 35.86 -8.58
N PHE A 375 -33.10 35.03 -8.15
CA PHE A 375 -31.68 35.16 -8.44
C PHE A 375 -31.13 33.88 -9.07
N GLN A 376 -30.13 34.03 -9.94
CA GLN A 376 -29.31 32.90 -10.37
C GLN A 376 -28.34 32.52 -9.24
N ALA A 377 -27.90 31.26 -9.22
CA ALA A 377 -26.89 30.84 -8.25
C ALA A 377 -25.57 31.63 -8.39
N SER A 378 -25.20 32.03 -9.61
CA SER A 378 -24.01 32.84 -9.89
C SER A 378 -24.12 34.30 -9.44
N ASP A 379 -25.33 34.80 -9.18
CA ASP A 379 -25.53 36.20 -8.74
C ASP A 379 -25.25 36.35 -7.24
N LEU A 380 -25.14 35.24 -6.52
CA LEU A 380 -25.05 35.18 -5.07
C LEU A 380 -23.75 34.50 -4.64
N THR A 381 -23.15 35.00 -3.56
CA THR A 381 -22.09 34.30 -2.84
C THR A 381 -22.49 34.07 -1.39
N ARG A 382 -22.02 32.98 -0.80
CA ARG A 382 -22.17 32.71 0.63
C ARG A 382 -21.49 33.81 1.43
N VAL A 383 -22.10 34.18 2.55
CA VAL A 383 -21.67 35.25 3.45
C VAL A 383 -21.79 34.74 4.89
N SER A 384 -20.90 35.18 5.77
CA SER A 384 -20.98 34.89 7.20
C SER A 384 -22.07 35.71 7.90
N ASP A 385 -22.63 35.19 9.00
CA ASP A 385 -23.60 35.94 9.81
C ASP A 385 -23.02 37.26 10.33
N GLU A 386 -21.70 37.32 10.57
CA GLU A 386 -21.02 38.53 10.99
C GLU A 386 -21.05 39.62 9.90
N GLU A 387 -20.68 39.29 8.67
CA GLU A 387 -20.77 40.22 7.54
C GLU A 387 -22.18 40.77 7.35
N VAL A 388 -23.22 39.95 7.56
CA VAL A 388 -24.62 40.37 7.49
C VAL A 388 -24.96 41.36 8.62
N LYS A 389 -24.49 41.12 9.85
CA LYS A 389 -24.69 42.04 10.99
C LYS A 389 -24.08 43.41 10.72
N TRP A 390 -22.84 43.45 10.23
CA TRP A 390 -22.13 44.70 9.92
C TRP A 390 -22.76 45.43 8.73
N ALA A 391 -23.22 44.70 7.72
CA ALA A 391 -23.95 45.29 6.60
C ALA A 391 -25.29 45.91 7.02
N GLY A 392 -26.00 45.30 7.97
CA GLY A 392 -27.25 45.83 8.51
C GLY A 392 -27.11 47.21 9.17
N ILE A 393 -25.91 47.57 9.63
CA ILE A 393 -25.59 48.88 10.21
C ILE A 393 -24.88 49.81 9.20
N GLY A 394 -24.71 49.37 7.95
CA GLY A 394 -24.09 50.14 6.88
C GLY A 394 -22.57 50.31 7.02
N ARG A 395 -21.86 49.34 7.61
CA ARG A 395 -20.42 49.39 7.86
C ARG A 395 -19.70 48.12 7.39
N LYS A 396 -18.37 48.17 7.22
CA LYS A 396 -17.56 46.97 6.97
C LYS A 396 -17.33 46.19 8.27
N VAL A 397 -17.09 44.88 8.16
CA VAL A 397 -16.72 44.03 9.31
C VAL A 397 -15.51 44.63 10.03
N GLY A 398 -15.62 44.82 11.35
CA GLY A 398 -14.58 45.42 12.19
C GLY A 398 -14.48 46.95 12.12
N GLU A 399 -15.38 47.64 11.42
CA GLU A 399 -15.35 49.10 11.31
C GLU A 399 -16.02 49.78 12.53
N PHE A 400 -15.28 49.87 13.62
CA PHE A 400 -15.70 50.58 14.83
C PHE A 400 -15.55 52.10 14.69
N LYS A 401 -16.42 52.85 15.36
CA LYS A 401 -16.41 54.32 15.43
C LYS A 401 -16.56 54.77 16.89
N ALA A 402 -16.10 56.00 17.14
CA ALA A 402 -16.36 56.66 18.42
C ALA A 402 -17.88 56.75 18.68
N GLY A 403 -18.29 56.35 19.87
CA GLY A 403 -19.68 56.27 20.32
C GLY A 403 -20.33 54.89 20.16
N ASP A 404 -19.65 53.89 19.58
CA ASP A 404 -20.16 52.52 19.55
C ASP A 404 -20.18 51.91 20.94
N ILE A 405 -21.25 51.15 21.24
CA ILE A 405 -21.38 50.36 22.46
C ILE A 405 -20.82 48.97 22.17
N VAL A 406 -19.81 48.58 22.94
CA VAL A 406 -19.06 47.35 22.72
C VAL A 406 -18.90 46.56 24.01
N ARG A 407 -18.79 45.24 23.89
CA ARG A 407 -18.49 44.32 24.99
C ARG A 407 -17.03 43.94 24.95
N LEU A 408 -16.35 43.98 26.08
CA LEU A 408 -14.97 43.54 26.20
C LEU A 408 -14.88 42.01 26.21
N ASN A 409 -14.04 41.43 25.35
CA ASN A 409 -13.84 39.99 25.25
C ASN A 409 -12.60 39.49 26.02
N ARG A 410 -11.82 40.41 26.61
CA ARG A 410 -10.59 40.15 27.39
C ARG A 410 -10.50 41.11 28.58
N ASN A 411 -9.65 40.77 29.54
CA ASN A 411 -9.37 41.65 30.69
C ASN A 411 -8.46 42.80 30.27
N THR A 412 -8.85 44.03 30.58
CA THR A 412 -8.18 45.25 30.08
C THR A 412 -7.08 45.77 31.02
N GLY A 413 -6.83 45.08 32.14
CA GLY A 413 -5.93 45.53 33.20
C GLY A 413 -6.45 46.73 34.02
N GLY A 414 -7.61 47.29 33.65
CA GLY A 414 -8.31 48.36 34.35
C GLY A 414 -9.53 47.89 35.16
N HIS A 415 -10.39 48.84 35.53
CA HIS A 415 -11.64 48.55 36.25
C HIS A 415 -12.64 47.72 35.43
N LEU A 416 -12.61 47.83 34.10
CA LEU A 416 -13.46 47.09 33.18
C LEU A 416 -12.88 45.70 32.88
N ARG A 417 -13.68 44.66 33.13
CA ARG A 417 -13.32 43.26 32.98
C ARG A 417 -13.87 42.67 31.68
N GLN A 418 -13.39 41.48 31.34
CA GLN A 418 -14.01 40.66 30.30
C GLN A 418 -15.51 40.49 30.58
N GLY A 419 -16.33 40.78 29.57
CA GLY A 419 -17.79 40.73 29.63
C GLY A 419 -18.45 42.10 29.86
N ASP A 420 -17.71 43.11 30.32
CA ASP A 420 -18.27 44.44 30.58
C ASP A 420 -18.59 45.18 29.28
N ILE A 421 -19.65 46.00 29.31
CA ILE A 421 -20.10 46.81 28.19
C ILE A 421 -19.65 48.25 28.41
N THR A 422 -19.04 48.86 27.39
CA THR A 422 -18.55 50.24 27.43
C THR A 422 -18.83 50.96 26.11
N VAL A 423 -18.64 52.28 26.10
CA VAL A 423 -18.74 53.12 24.90
C VAL A 423 -17.34 53.50 24.44
N LEU A 424 -17.09 53.44 23.14
CA LEU A 424 -15.81 53.87 22.56
C LEU A 424 -15.70 55.41 22.55
N ASP A 425 -14.63 55.95 23.14
CA ASP A 425 -14.34 57.38 23.14
C ASP A 425 -13.69 57.82 21.81
N TYR A 426 -12.79 57.00 21.27
CA TYR A 426 -12.17 57.20 19.96
C TYR A 426 -11.73 55.88 19.33
N VAL A 427 -11.56 55.89 18.01
CA VAL A 427 -10.97 54.79 17.23
C VAL A 427 -9.91 55.38 16.30
N ARG A 428 -8.70 54.83 16.33
CA ARG A 428 -7.54 55.25 15.52
C ARG A 428 -6.81 54.01 14.99
N GLY A 429 -7.17 53.56 13.80
CA GLY A 429 -6.69 52.28 13.27
C GLY A 429 -7.26 51.14 14.12
N THR A 430 -6.38 50.28 14.64
CA THR A 430 -6.76 49.21 15.58
C THR A 430 -6.85 49.69 17.02
N SER A 431 -6.28 50.87 17.34
CA SER A 431 -6.29 51.39 18.70
C SER A 431 -7.64 52.04 19.03
N ILE A 432 -8.19 51.68 20.18
CA ILE A 432 -9.46 52.17 20.70
C ILE A 432 -9.27 52.80 22.08
N GLY A 433 -9.97 53.91 22.33
CA GLY A 433 -10.11 54.49 23.66
C GLY A 433 -11.48 54.18 24.23
N PHE A 434 -11.57 53.82 25.51
CA PHE A 434 -12.83 53.56 26.20
C PHE A 434 -12.68 53.76 27.70
N GLY A 435 -13.60 54.47 28.34
CA GLY A 435 -13.72 54.59 29.80
C GLY A 435 -12.52 55.26 30.47
N GLU A 436 -12.72 56.38 31.19
CA GLU A 436 -11.72 57.03 32.05
C GLU A 436 -10.24 57.09 31.53
N GLY A 437 -10.03 57.10 30.22
CA GLY A 437 -8.71 57.17 29.59
C GLY A 437 -8.02 55.83 29.29
N TYR A 438 -8.69 54.68 29.39
CA TYR A 438 -8.10 53.39 28.96
C TYR A 438 -7.99 53.29 27.44
N VAL A 439 -6.96 52.56 27.01
CA VAL A 439 -6.64 52.28 25.61
C VAL A 439 -6.51 50.79 25.43
N GLY A 440 -7.10 50.26 24.36
CA GLY A 440 -6.97 48.87 23.95
C GLY A 440 -6.91 48.74 22.43
N GLU A 441 -7.13 47.53 21.95
CA GLU A 441 -7.13 47.19 20.53
C GLU A 441 -8.52 46.68 20.10
N THR A 442 -8.86 46.81 18.82
CA THR A 442 -10.16 46.39 18.26
C THR A 442 -10.44 44.90 18.39
N ASP A 443 -9.42 44.05 18.56
CA ASP A 443 -9.60 42.62 18.82
C ASP A 443 -10.07 42.31 20.24
N TRP A 444 -10.12 43.32 21.13
CA TRP A 444 -10.57 43.16 22.52
C TRP A 444 -12.07 43.34 22.70
N ILE A 445 -12.79 43.64 21.62
CA ILE A 445 -14.17 44.10 21.69
C ILE A 445 -15.09 43.37 20.72
N GLU A 446 -16.35 43.22 21.11
CA GLU A 446 -17.45 42.75 20.28
C GLU A 446 -18.51 43.85 20.17
N MET A 447 -19.05 44.08 18.96
CA MET A 447 -20.10 45.07 18.74
C MET A 447 -21.39 44.67 19.49
N VAL A 448 -21.88 45.56 20.37
CA VAL A 448 -23.19 45.39 21.04
C VAL A 448 -24.25 46.26 20.36
N ALA A 449 -23.95 47.54 20.14
CA ALA A 449 -24.83 48.44 19.43
C ALA A 449 -24.03 49.56 18.74
N PRO A 450 -24.31 49.85 17.45
CA PRO A 450 -23.62 50.90 16.74
C PRO A 450 -24.08 52.29 17.22
N VAL A 451 -23.21 53.29 17.13
CA VAL A 451 -23.56 54.69 17.49
C VAL A 451 -24.78 55.20 16.72
N GLU A 452 -24.98 54.75 15.48
CA GLU A 452 -26.12 55.11 14.63
C GLU A 452 -27.47 54.60 15.16
N SER A 453 -27.47 53.60 16.04
CA SER A 453 -28.69 53.09 16.71
C SER A 453 -29.02 53.81 18.03
N THR A 454 -28.09 54.62 18.55
CA THR A 454 -28.29 55.33 19.83
C THR A 454 -29.10 56.61 19.62
N VAL A 455 -30.35 56.61 20.10
CA VAL A 455 -31.21 57.80 20.08
C VAL A 455 -30.67 58.82 21.08
N LYS A 456 -30.06 59.90 20.59
CA LYS A 456 -29.72 61.06 21.43
C LYS A 456 -31.01 61.79 21.82
N LEU A 457 -31.62 61.40 22.93
CA LEU A 457 -32.64 62.21 23.59
C LEU A 457 -31.96 63.52 24.04
N LYS A 458 -32.15 64.60 23.29
CA LYS A 458 -31.82 65.95 23.77
C LYS A 458 -32.73 66.21 24.97
N ALA A 459 -32.17 66.18 26.17
CA ALA A 459 -32.80 66.80 27.32
C ALA A 459 -33.00 68.28 26.98
N SER A 460 -34.26 68.70 26.97
CA SER A 460 -34.70 70.08 26.70
C SER A 460 -34.36 71.00 27.86
#